data_AF-A0A9X8VCS7-F1
#
_entry.id   AF-A0A9X8VCS7-F1
#
_cell.length_a   1.000
_cell.length_b   1.000
_cell.length_c   1.000
_cell.angle_alpha   90.00
_cell.angle_beta   90.00
_cell.angle_gamma   90.00
#
_symmetry.space_group_name_H-M   'P 1'
#
loop_
_entity.id
_entity.type
_entity.pdbx_description
1 polymer ?
#
loop_
_entity_poly.entity_id
_entity_poly.type
_entity_poly.pdbx_seq_one_letter_code
_entity_poly.pdbx_strand_id
1 'polypeptide(L)'
;MARKYVYGDKPIRTTTAEIVENEFAGKATAAQVDAILKKRFPHYKDNTYLNLIVNAVNCNRGHWSFNRTARRTDDATHRHHEYDRLFKRGNVFEVYDSALHGVFEIYEASDGKWLTRPVKSEFEKAIETASQLTSEQRREKLATANTTPERVIIKSYTFKRNPLVVAEVLALAGGKCQSCLRDAP
;
A
#
# COMPACT_ATOMS: atom_id res chain seq x y z
N MET A 1 35.23 -2.04 -11.60
CA MET A 1 34.55 -1.03 -12.44
C MET A 1 33.16 -0.82 -11.89
N ALA A 2 32.73 0.43 -11.68
CA ALA A 2 31.36 0.72 -11.24
C ALA A 2 30.36 0.22 -12.28
N ARG A 3 29.24 -0.35 -11.84
CA ARG A 3 28.18 -0.85 -12.73
C ARG A 3 27.61 0.33 -13.52
N LYS A 4 27.66 0.25 -14.85
CA LYS A 4 27.10 1.27 -15.74
C LYS A 4 25.60 1.00 -15.94
N TYR A 5 24.76 1.98 -15.65
CA TYR A 5 23.32 1.94 -15.90
C TYR A 5 22.97 2.71 -17.18
N VAL A 6 21.84 2.36 -17.79
CA VAL A 6 21.36 3.01 -19.02
C VAL A 6 20.94 4.46 -18.76
N TYR A 7 20.35 4.71 -17.59
CA TYR A 7 19.82 6.02 -17.19
C TYR A 7 20.39 6.41 -15.83
N GLY A 8 21.45 7.23 -15.83
CA GLY A 8 22.08 7.73 -14.60
C GLY A 8 22.99 6.71 -13.91
N ASP A 9 23.03 6.78 -12.58
CA ASP A 9 23.96 6.09 -11.68
C ASP A 9 23.35 4.87 -10.95
N LYS A 10 22.04 4.64 -11.10
CA LYS A 10 21.29 3.58 -10.43
C LYS A 10 20.25 2.93 -11.33
N PRO A 11 19.63 1.80 -10.92
CA PRO A 11 18.59 1.16 -11.70
C PRO A 11 17.41 2.11 -11.94
N ILE A 12 16.87 2.11 -13.16
CA ILE A 12 15.74 2.98 -13.53
C ILE A 12 14.49 2.75 -12.67
N ARG A 13 14.25 1.51 -12.23
CA ARG A 13 13.19 1.16 -11.27
C ARG A 13 13.35 1.87 -9.93
N THR A 14 14.58 2.10 -9.47
CA THR A 14 14.87 2.84 -8.23
C THR A 14 14.53 4.31 -8.42
N THR A 15 15.01 4.92 -9.51
CA THR A 15 14.67 6.31 -9.87
C THR A 15 13.17 6.52 -10.07
N THR A 16 12.47 5.52 -10.62
CA THR A 16 11.02 5.56 -10.85
C THR A 16 10.26 5.67 -9.52
N ALA A 17 10.64 4.90 -8.50
CA ALA A 17 10.03 4.99 -7.17
C ALA A 17 10.35 6.33 -6.47
N GLU A 18 11.59 6.81 -6.58
CA GLU A 18 12.00 8.11 -6.02
C GLU A 18 11.21 9.30 -6.60
N ILE A 19 10.79 9.23 -7.87
CA ILE A 19 9.96 10.28 -8.46
C ILE A 19 8.60 10.32 -7.75
N VAL A 20 7.99 9.17 -7.45
CA VAL A 20 6.72 9.13 -6.69
C VAL A 20 6.90 9.74 -5.31
N GLU A 21 7.99 9.36 -4.61
CA GLU A 21 8.31 9.83 -3.27
C GLU A 21 8.54 11.34 -3.20
N ASN A 22 9.32 11.89 -4.14
CA ASN A 22 9.86 13.24 -4.01
C ASN A 22 9.12 14.31 -4.83
N GLU A 23 8.47 13.95 -5.94
CA GLU A 23 7.92 14.94 -6.89
C GLU A 23 6.39 15.10 -6.78
N PHE A 24 5.69 14.15 -6.16
CA PHE A 24 4.21 14.11 -6.17
C PHE A 24 3.61 13.90 -4.77
N ALA A 25 4.23 14.43 -3.73
CA ALA A 25 3.80 14.26 -2.33
C ALA A 25 3.51 12.79 -1.97
N GLY A 26 4.30 11.89 -2.54
CA GLY A 26 4.16 10.45 -2.35
C GLY A 26 3.05 9.76 -3.13
N LYS A 27 2.39 10.41 -4.11
CA LYS A 27 1.31 9.78 -4.93
C LYS A 27 1.33 10.21 -6.39
N ALA A 28 1.55 9.28 -7.31
CA ALA A 28 1.60 9.58 -8.75
C ALA A 28 0.98 8.50 -9.63
N THR A 29 0.48 8.90 -10.79
CA THR A 29 0.11 7.99 -11.89
C THR A 29 1.34 7.63 -12.72
N ALA A 30 1.27 6.52 -13.46
CA ALA A 30 2.35 6.13 -14.38
C ALA A 30 2.66 7.21 -15.44
N ALA A 31 1.63 7.93 -15.92
CA ALA A 31 1.81 9.01 -16.90
C ALA A 31 2.57 10.21 -16.32
N GLN A 32 2.28 10.59 -15.08
CA GLN A 32 3.00 11.66 -14.39
C GLN A 32 4.48 11.32 -14.20
N VAL A 33 4.78 10.09 -13.78
CA VAL A 33 6.17 9.63 -13.61
C VAL A 33 6.89 9.54 -14.96
N ASP A 34 6.21 9.05 -16.00
CA ASP A 34 6.75 8.93 -17.36
C ASP A 34 7.16 10.28 -17.96
N ALA A 35 6.34 11.32 -17.74
CA ALA A 35 6.64 12.67 -18.19
C ALA A 35 7.93 13.22 -17.54
N ILE A 36 8.14 12.96 -16.24
CA ILE A 36 9.38 13.35 -15.55
C ILE A 36 10.58 12.56 -16.08
N LEU A 37 10.43 11.26 -16.29
CA LEU A 37 11.50 10.41 -16.82
C LEU A 37 11.94 10.84 -18.22
N LYS A 38 11.00 11.14 -19.13
CA LYS A 38 11.30 11.65 -20.47
C LYS A 38 11.94 13.03 -20.45
N LYS A 39 11.57 13.89 -19.50
CA LYS A 39 12.20 15.20 -19.30
C LYS A 39 13.64 15.07 -18.79
N ARG A 40 13.90 14.16 -17.85
CA ARG A 40 15.24 13.93 -17.26
C ARG A 40 16.16 13.14 -18.19
N PHE A 41 15.61 12.20 -18.95
CA PHE A 41 16.35 11.30 -19.82
C PHE A 41 15.71 11.33 -21.22
N PRO A 42 16.19 12.21 -22.13
CA PRO A 42 15.59 12.37 -23.46
C PRO A 42 15.50 11.10 -24.32
N HIS A 43 16.32 10.09 -24.01
CA HIS A 43 16.32 8.78 -24.70
C HIS A 43 15.60 7.67 -23.91
N TYR A 44 14.81 8.01 -22.91
CA TYR A 44 14.05 7.04 -22.12
C TYR A 44 13.01 6.30 -22.97
N LYS A 45 13.11 4.96 -22.99
CA LYS A 45 12.24 4.06 -23.77
C LYS A 45 11.68 2.90 -22.95
N ASP A 46 12.01 2.81 -21.66
CA ASP A 46 11.56 1.71 -20.81
C ASP A 46 10.09 1.86 -20.43
N ASN A 47 9.47 0.75 -20.03
CA ASN A 47 8.08 0.75 -19.59
C ASN A 47 7.96 1.26 -18.14
N THR A 48 7.57 2.53 -17.99
CA THR A 48 7.38 3.19 -16.67
C THR A 48 6.41 2.44 -15.77
N TYR A 49 5.32 1.90 -16.33
CA TYR A 49 4.34 1.14 -15.55
C TYR A 49 4.96 -0.11 -14.94
N LEU A 50 5.73 -0.88 -15.71
CA LEU A 50 6.43 -2.05 -15.18
C LEU A 50 7.48 -1.67 -14.12
N ASN A 51 8.22 -0.58 -14.34
CA ASN A 51 9.17 -0.06 -13.35
C ASN A 51 8.50 0.41 -12.04
N LEU A 52 7.23 0.84 -12.09
CA LEU A 52 6.43 1.11 -10.89
C LEU A 52 5.95 -0.20 -10.24
N ILE A 53 5.45 -1.15 -11.03
CA ILE A 53 4.94 -2.44 -10.55
C ILE A 53 6.00 -3.25 -9.79
N VAL A 54 7.26 -3.25 -10.25
CA VAL A 54 8.32 -4.00 -9.54
C VAL A 54 8.59 -3.48 -8.13
N ASN A 55 8.26 -2.22 -7.88
CA ASN A 55 8.40 -1.56 -6.58
C ASN A 55 7.12 -1.57 -5.75
N ALA A 56 6.00 -2.02 -6.32
CA ALA A 56 4.69 -1.98 -5.69
C ALA A 56 4.42 -3.28 -4.92
N VAL A 57 4.35 -3.21 -3.59
CA VAL A 57 4.30 -4.39 -2.71
C VAL A 57 3.05 -5.24 -2.87
N ASN A 58 1.96 -4.66 -3.38
CA ASN A 58 0.67 -5.32 -3.55
C ASN A 58 0.44 -5.81 -4.99
N CYS A 59 1.45 -5.72 -5.86
CA CYS A 59 1.39 -6.20 -7.23
C CYS A 59 2.15 -7.52 -7.37
N ASN A 60 1.73 -8.36 -8.32
CA ASN A 60 2.48 -9.57 -8.63
C ASN A 60 3.81 -9.20 -9.29
N ARG A 61 4.88 -9.31 -8.51
CA ARG A 61 6.23 -8.87 -8.90
C ARG A 61 7.26 -9.99 -8.87
N GLY A 62 6.83 -11.24 -8.74
CA GLY A 62 7.69 -12.43 -8.75
C GLY A 62 8.25 -12.80 -10.13
N HIS A 63 7.78 -12.15 -11.20
CA HIS A 63 8.33 -12.38 -12.54
C HIS A 63 9.82 -11.96 -12.64
N TRP A 64 10.20 -10.86 -11.99
CA TRP A 64 11.56 -10.31 -12.04
C TRP A 64 12.51 -11.07 -11.13
N SER A 65 13.70 -11.42 -11.63
CA SER A 65 14.68 -12.27 -10.93
C SER A 65 15.07 -11.76 -9.54
N PHE A 66 15.21 -10.45 -9.35
CA PHE A 66 15.52 -9.83 -8.04
C PHE A 66 14.35 -9.90 -7.04
N ASN A 67 13.14 -10.21 -7.50
CA ASN A 67 11.99 -10.47 -6.65
C ASN A 67 11.71 -11.96 -6.47
N ARG A 68 12.50 -12.86 -7.06
CA ARG A 68 12.40 -14.32 -6.83
C ARG A 68 13.17 -14.75 -5.59
N THR A 69 12.76 -14.19 -4.45
CA THR A 69 13.28 -14.54 -3.14
C THR A 69 12.19 -14.33 -2.11
N ALA A 70 12.06 -15.27 -1.18
CA ALA A 70 11.06 -15.19 -0.14
C ALA A 70 11.42 -14.02 0.77
N ARG A 71 10.47 -13.11 0.99
CA ARG A 71 10.67 -11.97 1.90
C ARG A 71 9.35 -11.38 2.34
N ARG A 72 9.37 -10.76 3.51
CA ARG A 72 8.29 -9.90 4.01
C ARG A 72 8.71 -8.44 3.97
N THR A 73 7.75 -7.56 3.74
CA THR A 73 8.00 -6.11 3.65
C THR A 73 8.30 -5.46 5.00
N ASP A 74 8.12 -6.18 6.12
CA ASP A 74 8.54 -5.74 7.45
C ASP A 74 9.95 -6.23 7.84
N ASP A 75 10.62 -7.01 6.97
CA ASP A 75 12.02 -7.38 7.13
C ASP A 75 12.94 -6.37 6.45
N ALA A 76 13.27 -5.30 7.18
CA ALA A 76 14.18 -4.25 6.72
C ALA A 76 15.63 -4.73 6.47
N THR A 77 16.00 -5.90 6.99
CA THR A 77 17.36 -6.47 6.83
C THR A 77 17.52 -7.21 5.51
N HIS A 78 16.42 -7.55 4.84
CA HIS A 78 16.45 -8.30 3.61
C HIS A 78 17.09 -7.48 2.47
N ARG A 79 18.07 -8.06 1.77
CA ARG A 79 18.87 -7.40 0.70
C ARG A 79 18.07 -6.76 -0.45
N HIS A 80 16.80 -7.15 -0.60
CA HIS A 80 15.88 -6.67 -1.65
C HIS A 80 14.70 -5.86 -1.09
N HIS A 81 14.74 -5.49 0.20
CA HIS A 81 13.79 -4.56 0.80
C HIS A 81 13.78 -3.20 0.07
N GLU A 82 14.88 -2.83 -0.59
CA GLU A 82 14.95 -1.62 -1.44
C GLU A 82 13.90 -1.56 -2.56
N TYR A 83 13.21 -2.66 -2.89
CA TYR A 83 12.13 -2.69 -3.87
C TYR A 83 10.74 -2.65 -3.23
N ASP A 84 10.62 -2.50 -1.91
CA ASP A 84 9.36 -2.52 -1.17
C ASP A 84 8.92 -1.09 -0.86
N ARG A 85 8.70 -0.29 -1.92
CA ARG A 85 8.63 1.18 -1.81
C ARG A 85 7.26 1.77 -2.13
N LEU A 86 6.46 1.11 -2.95
CA LEU A 86 5.20 1.64 -3.45
C LEU A 86 4.02 0.72 -3.13
N PHE A 87 2.83 1.29 -3.18
CA PHE A 87 1.55 0.61 -3.09
C PHE A 87 0.66 1.11 -4.23
N LYS A 88 -0.02 0.21 -4.94
CA LYS A 88 -0.88 0.57 -6.08
C LYS A 88 -2.35 0.63 -5.66
N ARG A 89 -3.01 1.76 -5.90
CA ARG A 89 -4.45 1.96 -5.70
C ARG A 89 -5.08 2.45 -7.00
N GLY A 90 -5.80 1.56 -7.69
CA GLY A 90 -6.31 1.86 -9.03
C GLY A 90 -5.17 2.20 -9.98
N ASN A 91 -5.16 3.41 -10.55
CA ASN A 91 -4.12 3.90 -11.46
C ASN A 91 -3.04 4.75 -10.77
N VAL A 92 -3.12 4.91 -9.45
CA VAL A 92 -2.19 5.70 -8.65
C VAL A 92 -1.24 4.77 -7.90
N PHE A 93 0.04 5.13 -7.86
CA PHE A 93 1.05 4.55 -7.01
C PHE A 93 1.30 5.52 -5.86
N GLU A 94 1.20 5.04 -4.63
CA GLU A 94 1.50 5.78 -3.41
C GLU A 94 2.72 5.19 -2.69
N VAL A 95 3.41 6.00 -1.88
CA VAL A 95 4.52 5.52 -1.05
C VAL A 95 4.01 4.47 -0.08
N TYR A 96 4.71 3.35 -0.02
CA TYR A 96 4.38 2.25 0.87
C TYR A 96 4.70 2.59 2.32
N ASP A 97 3.78 2.18 3.19
CA ASP A 97 3.85 2.29 4.64
C ASP A 97 3.14 1.05 5.18
N SER A 98 3.88 0.18 5.88
CA SER A 98 3.34 -1.09 6.38
C SER A 98 2.27 -0.90 7.45
N ALA A 99 2.28 0.21 8.20
CA ALA A 99 1.27 0.50 9.21
C ALA A 99 -0.07 0.90 8.57
N LEU A 100 -0.04 1.56 7.41
CA LEU A 100 -1.23 1.97 6.67
C LEU A 100 -1.73 0.87 5.71
N HIS A 101 -0.82 0.21 5.02
CA HIS A 101 -1.14 -0.68 3.90
C HIS A 101 -1.12 -2.17 4.29
N GLY A 102 -0.62 -2.50 5.48
CA GLY A 102 -0.34 -3.86 5.91
C GLY A 102 0.98 -4.40 5.37
N VAL A 103 1.42 -5.53 5.92
CA VAL A 103 2.63 -6.25 5.50
C VAL A 103 2.30 -7.16 4.32
N PHE A 104 3.20 -7.24 3.36
CA PHE A 104 3.11 -8.14 2.22
C PHE A 104 4.27 -9.11 2.23
N GLU A 105 4.07 -10.28 1.65
CA GLU A 105 5.15 -11.23 1.40
C GLU A 105 5.22 -11.64 -0.05
N ILE A 106 6.45 -11.88 -0.50
CA ILE A 106 6.72 -12.66 -1.70
C ILE A 106 7.08 -14.07 -1.27
N TYR A 107 6.46 -15.05 -1.91
CA TYR A 107 6.67 -16.46 -1.62
C TYR A 107 6.71 -17.28 -2.91
N GLU A 108 7.35 -18.44 -2.86
CA GLU A 108 7.31 -19.44 -3.91
C GLU A 108 6.12 -20.38 -3.65
N ALA A 109 5.21 -20.46 -4.60
CA ALA A 109 4.08 -21.36 -4.57
C ALA A 109 4.52 -22.79 -4.92
N SER A 110 3.67 -23.78 -4.62
CA SER A 110 3.95 -25.20 -4.89
C SER A 110 4.14 -25.51 -6.37
N ASP A 111 3.62 -24.67 -7.28
CA ASP A 111 3.81 -24.77 -8.73
C ASP A 111 5.08 -24.04 -9.23
N GLY A 112 5.95 -23.59 -8.31
CA GLY A 112 7.19 -22.87 -8.60
C GLY A 112 6.99 -21.40 -8.99
N LYS A 113 5.76 -20.87 -8.97
CA LYS A 113 5.51 -19.45 -9.24
C LYS A 113 5.84 -18.60 -8.03
N TRP A 114 6.52 -17.49 -8.29
CA TRP A 114 6.74 -16.44 -7.30
C TRP A 114 5.53 -15.52 -7.28
N LEU A 115 4.83 -15.48 -6.15
CA LEU A 115 3.58 -14.74 -5.96
C LEU A 115 3.74 -13.72 -4.82
N THR A 116 2.76 -12.83 -4.73
CA THR A 116 2.71 -11.78 -3.71
C THR A 116 1.35 -11.80 -3.05
N ARG A 117 1.31 -11.76 -1.71
CA ARG A 117 0.06 -11.72 -0.94
C ARG A 117 0.21 -10.84 0.30
N PRO A 118 -0.90 -10.27 0.83
CA PRO A 118 -0.89 -9.68 2.16
C PRO A 118 -0.59 -10.75 3.21
N VAL A 119 0.22 -10.39 4.20
CA VAL A 119 0.45 -11.21 5.39
C VAL A 119 -0.75 -11.03 6.32
N LYS A 120 -1.39 -12.14 6.66
CA LYS A 120 -2.49 -12.14 7.62
C LYS A 120 -2.01 -11.65 8.97
N SER A 121 -2.78 -10.73 9.56
CA SER A 121 -2.62 -10.33 10.94
C SER A 121 -2.85 -11.52 11.89
N GLU A 122 -2.31 -11.43 13.11
CA GLU A 122 -2.56 -12.45 14.14
C GLU A 122 -4.05 -12.61 14.44
N PHE A 123 -4.83 -11.52 14.34
CA PHE A 123 -6.27 -11.56 14.50
C PHE A 123 -6.97 -12.35 13.38
N GLU A 124 -6.60 -12.15 12.13
CA GLU A 124 -7.16 -12.92 11.00
C GLU A 124 -6.81 -14.40 11.09
N LYS A 125 -5.57 -14.73 11.51
CA LYS A 125 -5.18 -16.13 11.78
C LYS A 125 -6.03 -16.73 12.90
N ALA A 126 -6.24 -15.99 14.00
CA ALA A 126 -7.08 -16.43 15.11
C ALA A 126 -8.54 -16.64 14.68
N ILE A 127 -9.08 -15.79 13.80
CA ILE A 127 -10.41 -15.98 13.20
C ILE A 127 -10.46 -17.27 12.38
N GLU A 128 -9.47 -17.54 11.53
CA GLU A 128 -9.44 -18.79 10.75
C GLU A 128 -9.41 -20.02 11.64
N THR A 129 -8.57 -20.02 12.68
CA THR A 129 -8.53 -21.11 13.67
C THR A 129 -9.87 -21.23 14.40
N ALA A 130 -10.49 -20.14 14.82
CA ALA A 130 -11.79 -20.15 15.50
C ALA A 130 -12.93 -20.62 14.57
N SER A 131 -12.81 -20.37 13.26
CA SER A 131 -13.79 -20.77 12.26
C SER A 131 -13.78 -22.28 11.99
N GLN A 132 -12.65 -22.95 12.24
CA GLN A 132 -12.54 -24.41 12.15
C GLN A 132 -13.19 -25.16 13.33
N LEU A 133 -13.54 -24.46 14.41
CA LEU A 133 -14.22 -25.04 15.56
C LEU A 133 -15.72 -25.24 15.30
N THR A 134 -16.35 -26.19 16.00
CA THR A 134 -17.82 -26.29 16.01
C THR A 134 -18.44 -25.14 16.79
N SER A 135 -19.76 -24.98 16.66
CA SER A 135 -20.52 -23.96 17.40
C SER A 135 -20.42 -24.18 18.91
N GLU A 136 -20.49 -25.44 19.36
CA GLU A 136 -20.35 -25.85 20.76
C GLU A 136 -18.98 -25.47 21.31
N GLN A 137 -17.90 -25.82 20.61
CA GLN A 137 -16.53 -25.51 21.01
C GLN A 137 -16.27 -24.00 21.08
N ARG A 138 -16.86 -23.21 20.16
CA ARG A 138 -16.78 -21.74 20.25
C ARG A 138 -17.52 -21.21 21.47
N ARG A 139 -18.72 -21.73 21.79
CA ARG A 139 -19.50 -21.32 22.97
C ARG A 139 -18.76 -21.59 24.28
N GLU A 140 -18.10 -22.76 24.40
CA GLU A 140 -17.27 -23.10 25.55
C GLU A 140 -16.10 -22.12 25.73
N LYS A 141 -15.40 -21.78 24.64
CA LYS A 141 -14.31 -20.78 24.68
C LYS A 141 -14.81 -19.38 25.00
N LEU A 142 -15.98 -18.99 24.50
CA LEU A 142 -16.58 -17.68 24.78
C LEU A 142 -17.04 -17.56 26.24
N ALA A 143 -17.46 -18.65 26.87
CA ALA A 143 -17.88 -18.65 28.27
C ALA A 143 -16.74 -18.31 29.25
N THR A 144 -15.49 -18.58 28.86
CA THR A 144 -14.29 -18.29 29.66
C THR A 144 -13.48 -17.09 29.15
N ALA A 145 -13.84 -16.54 27.98
CA ALA A 145 -13.15 -15.40 27.39
C ALA A 145 -13.45 -14.10 28.15
N ASN A 146 -12.48 -13.18 28.12
CA ASN A 146 -12.71 -11.83 28.62
C ASN A 146 -13.80 -11.15 27.77
N THR A 147 -14.90 -10.75 28.43
CA THR A 147 -16.05 -10.09 27.78
C THR A 147 -15.82 -8.60 27.57
N THR A 148 -14.77 -8.03 28.17
CA THR A 148 -14.39 -6.63 27.99
C THR A 148 -13.36 -6.51 26.87
N PRO A 149 -13.68 -5.85 25.74
CA PRO A 149 -12.73 -5.66 24.66
C PRO A 149 -11.52 -4.83 25.10
N GLU A 150 -10.33 -5.26 24.70
CA GLU A 150 -9.11 -4.52 24.94
C GLU A 150 -9.00 -3.32 23.98
N ARG A 151 -8.55 -2.18 24.51
CA ARG A 151 -8.29 -0.99 23.69
C ARG A 151 -6.88 -1.07 23.12
N VAL A 152 -6.76 -0.92 21.82
CA VAL A 152 -5.48 -0.81 21.13
C VAL A 152 -5.27 0.63 20.68
N ILE A 153 -4.12 1.20 21.03
CA ILE A 153 -3.73 2.54 20.57
C ILE A 153 -3.21 2.41 19.13
N ILE A 154 -3.87 3.10 18.20
CA ILE A 154 -3.42 3.21 16.81
C ILE A 154 -2.94 4.63 16.51
N LYS A 155 -1.93 4.77 15.67
CA LYS A 155 -1.52 6.07 15.09
C LYS A 155 -2.26 6.26 13.78
N SER A 156 -3.00 7.35 13.63
CA SER A 156 -3.67 7.71 12.37
C SER A 156 -3.38 9.17 12.00
N TYR A 157 -3.39 9.46 10.70
CA TYR A 157 -3.29 10.81 10.17
C TYR A 157 -4.70 11.34 9.85
N THR A 158 -4.96 12.60 10.19
CA THR A 158 -6.22 13.28 9.85
C THR A 158 -5.93 14.66 9.27
N PHE A 159 -6.84 15.16 8.42
CA PHE A 159 -6.73 16.49 7.85
C PHE A 159 -7.23 17.53 8.85
N LYS A 160 -6.41 18.57 9.08
CA LYS A 160 -6.85 19.78 9.78
C LYS A 160 -7.78 20.58 8.87
N ARG A 161 -9.09 20.44 9.05
CA ARG A 161 -10.10 21.17 8.27
C ARG A 161 -10.14 22.65 8.67
N ASN A 162 -10.39 23.52 7.70
CA ASN A 162 -10.59 24.95 7.96
C ASN A 162 -12.01 25.18 8.49
N PRO A 163 -12.20 25.65 9.75
CA PRO A 163 -13.52 25.84 10.33
C PRO A 163 -14.35 26.90 9.60
N LEU A 164 -13.74 27.93 9.02
CA LEU A 164 -14.45 28.98 8.28
C LEU A 164 -15.12 28.42 7.03
N VAL A 165 -14.44 27.52 6.32
CA VAL A 165 -15.00 26.84 5.14
C VAL A 165 -16.18 25.96 5.53
N VAL A 166 -16.07 25.24 6.65
CA VAL A 166 -17.17 24.38 7.14
C VAL A 166 -18.38 25.24 7.53
N ALA A 167 -18.16 26.35 8.25
CA ALA A 167 -19.22 27.25 8.67
C ALA A 167 -19.94 27.89 7.47
N GLU A 168 -19.19 28.35 6.46
CA GLU A 168 -19.75 28.93 5.24
C GLU A 168 -20.67 27.94 4.52
N VAL A 169 -20.22 26.70 4.32
CA VAL A 169 -21.01 25.67 3.63
C VAL A 169 -22.25 25.29 4.45
N LEU A 170 -22.16 25.25 5.78
CA LEU A 170 -23.33 24.99 6.65
C LEU A 170 -24.36 26.12 6.59
N ALA A 171 -23.92 27.38 6.55
CA ALA A 171 -24.80 28.54 6.41
C ALA A 171 -25.52 28.51 5.05
N LEU A 172 -24.79 28.22 3.96
CA LEU A 172 -25.35 28.07 2.62
C LEU A 172 -26.35 26.90 2.53
N ALA A 173 -26.15 25.82 3.28
CA ALA A 173 -27.04 24.68 3.28
C ALA A 173 -28.38 24.98 3.99
N GLY A 174 -28.43 25.93 4.92
CA GLY A 174 -29.67 26.34 5.60
C GLY A 174 -30.42 25.20 6.29
N GLY A 175 -29.69 24.20 6.80
CA GLY A 175 -30.29 23.00 7.39
C GLY A 175 -30.87 22.01 6.39
N LYS A 176 -30.57 22.15 5.09
CA LYS A 176 -31.04 21.25 4.03
C LYS A 176 -29.87 20.59 3.29
N CYS A 177 -30.06 19.34 2.91
CA CYS A 177 -29.09 18.64 2.06
C CYS A 177 -29.01 19.32 0.68
N GLN A 178 -27.82 19.78 0.26
CA GLN A 178 -27.64 20.43 -1.05
C GLN A 178 -27.78 19.48 -2.25
N SER A 179 -27.93 18.16 -2.02
CA SER A 179 -28.19 17.18 -3.08
C SER A 179 -29.67 16.78 -3.15
N CYS A 180 -30.28 16.38 -2.04
CA CYS A 180 -31.67 15.87 -2.04
C CYS A 180 -32.70 16.88 -1.51
N LEU A 181 -32.28 18.06 -1.08
CA LEU A 181 -33.10 19.19 -0.59
C LEU A 181 -34.00 18.89 0.62
N ARG A 182 -33.87 17.71 1.23
CA ARG A 182 -34.53 17.36 2.48
C ARG A 182 -33.86 18.06 3.65
N ASP A 183 -34.66 18.33 4.68
CA ASP A 183 -34.16 18.85 5.95
C ASP A 183 -33.14 17.90 6.57
N ALA A 184 -32.22 18.48 7.34
CA ALA A 184 -31.25 17.76 8.12
C ALA A 184 -31.96 16.79 9.09
N PRO A 185 -31.40 15.59 9.29
CA PRO A 185 -31.98 14.60 10.20
C PRO A 185 -31.96 15.04 11.65
#